data_AF-A0A196M8X5-F1
#
_entry.id   AF-A0A196M8X5-F1
#
_cell.length_a   1.000
_cell.length_b   1.000
_cell.length_c   1.000
_cell.angle_alpha   90.00
_cell.angle_beta   90.00
_cell.angle_gamma   90.00
#
_symmetry.space_group_name_H-M   'P 1'
#
loop_
_entity.id
_entity.type
_entity.pdbx_description
1 polymer ?
#
loop_
_entity_poly.entity_id
_entity_poly.type
_entity_poly.pdbx_seq_one_letter_code
_entity_poly.pdbx_strand_id
1 'polypeptide(L)'
;MTSRELTGFLPLSETQPGEDDLPRRLSDMAWRIGFGAIGWPWLLASLSGGRKADKRALLDELGLAHDALPHLGSWKADVGFLRHIVREITRLRPAHVVELGAGASSLVAARALQLHGGGRLHSFDQHGGFVDATRQWLADNGLGVDIRHAPLTRESADWPGRWYAIDNLPDQIDLLIIDGPPWSVHPLVRGAADSLFARLSPDGVVLLDDAARPGERLVARRWRQRWPHIDFRLMKDGTKGTLVGRRRDVTLPVANDNDAARTWRHLGRAAGIAALIATGWIARGALGEFPQPAQASSFLDEAAASRRAALLRQAMASQVESATLNPQEIERSTGIILPALPVGWRVADVQLFPTADSPAIAMSLESPRGEHLSFFADRAETPADAKPMLAERAGDVIAYWEAGDMAYALTGQATPRRIMELAATIAPAS
;
A
#
# COMPACT_ATOMS: atom_id res chain seq x y z
N MET A 1 11.64 -2.78 33.75
CA MET A 1 12.67 -3.72 33.26
C MET A 1 12.89 -3.47 31.79
N THR A 2 14.07 -2.97 31.43
CA THR A 2 14.53 -2.81 30.06
C THR A 2 14.99 -4.17 29.52
N SER A 3 14.17 -4.82 28.70
CA SER A 3 14.62 -5.93 27.85
C SER A 3 14.31 -5.51 26.41
N ARG A 4 15.22 -5.45 25.43
CA ARG A 4 16.17 -6.47 24.94
C ARG A 4 15.60 -7.87 24.69
N GLU A 5 14.33 -8.10 25.00
CA GLU A 5 13.64 -9.34 24.66
C GLU A 5 12.44 -9.10 23.74
N LEU A 6 12.15 -10.14 22.96
CA LEU A 6 11.07 -10.22 21.98
C LEU A 6 9.75 -9.74 22.59
N THR A 7 9.22 -8.65 22.06
CA THR A 7 7.83 -8.27 22.27
C THR A 7 6.97 -9.45 21.79
N GLY A 8 6.13 -10.00 22.68
CA GLY A 8 5.29 -11.15 22.38
C GLY A 8 4.44 -10.93 21.12
N PHE A 9 4.13 -12.03 20.43
CA PHE A 9 3.37 -12.08 19.17
C PHE A 9 1.90 -11.63 19.26
N LEU A 10 1.47 -11.06 20.39
CA LEU A 10 0.09 -10.67 20.65
C LEU A 10 0.04 -9.17 20.98
N PRO A 11 -0.98 -8.43 20.48
CA PRO A 11 -1.22 -7.09 20.96
C PRO A 11 -1.39 -7.13 22.49
N LEU A 12 -0.82 -6.16 23.19
CA LEU A 12 -1.03 -5.98 24.63
C LEU A 12 -2.53 -5.81 24.87
N SER A 13 -3.17 -6.86 25.36
CA SER A 13 -4.59 -6.92 25.60
C SER A 13 -4.91 -6.31 26.96
N GLU A 14 -5.68 -5.22 26.96
CA GLU A 14 -6.45 -4.83 28.13
C GLU A 14 -7.92 -5.22 27.95
N THR A 15 -8.36 -6.14 28.79
CA THR A 15 -9.75 -6.32 29.19
C THR A 15 -10.21 -5.11 30.00
N GLN A 16 -11.18 -4.35 29.49
CA GLN A 16 -12.11 -3.61 30.35
C GLN A 16 -13.57 -3.76 29.87
N PRO A 17 -14.51 -3.98 30.81
CA PRO A 17 -15.91 -4.25 30.52
C PRO A 17 -16.68 -2.93 30.36
N GLY A 18 -17.33 -2.77 29.21
CA GLY A 18 -18.35 -1.76 28.98
C GLY A 18 -19.50 -2.42 28.21
N GLU A 19 -20.65 -2.49 28.86
CA GLU A 19 -21.93 -3.00 28.35
C GLU A 19 -22.42 -2.17 27.15
N ASP A 20 -23.23 -2.84 26.32
CA ASP A 20 -23.99 -2.33 25.17
C ASP A 20 -23.24 -1.97 23.89
N ASP A 21 -22.98 -2.98 23.02
CA ASP A 21 -23.45 -3.02 21.61
C ASP A 21 -22.96 -4.33 20.91
N LEU A 22 -23.65 -5.45 21.16
CA LEU A 22 -23.36 -6.77 20.59
C LEU A 22 -23.30 -6.79 19.03
N PRO A 23 -24.23 -6.18 18.28
CA PRO A 23 -24.20 -6.23 16.81
C PRO A 23 -23.01 -5.47 16.20
N ARG A 24 -22.57 -4.35 16.80
CA ARG A 24 -21.36 -3.64 16.34
C ARG A 24 -20.10 -4.48 16.51
N ARG A 25 -19.95 -5.16 17.66
CA ARG A 25 -18.82 -6.08 17.90
C ARG A 25 -18.75 -7.22 16.88
N LEU A 26 -19.90 -7.77 16.48
CA LEU A 26 -19.95 -8.81 15.45
C LEU A 26 -19.57 -8.26 14.07
N SER A 27 -20.03 -7.06 13.72
CA SER A 27 -19.66 -6.40 12.48
C SER A 27 -18.15 -6.06 12.43
N ASP A 28 -17.59 -5.50 13.49
CA ASP A 28 -16.16 -5.18 13.60
C ASP A 28 -15.30 -6.45 13.51
N MET A 29 -15.77 -7.55 14.12
CA MET A 29 -15.11 -8.86 14.03
C MET A 29 -15.15 -9.41 12.60
N ALA A 30 -16.28 -9.31 11.89
CA ALA A 30 -16.38 -9.72 10.49
C ALA A 30 -15.45 -8.89 9.58
N TRP A 31 -15.36 -7.57 9.80
CA TRP A 31 -14.42 -6.69 9.09
C TRP A 31 -12.97 -7.06 9.38
N ARG A 32 -12.61 -7.36 10.64
CA ARG A 32 -11.26 -7.80 11.02
C ARG A 32 -10.89 -9.14 10.40
N ILE A 33 -11.83 -10.09 10.33
CA ILE A 33 -11.61 -11.40 9.69
C ILE A 33 -11.45 -11.21 8.18
N GLY A 34 -12.36 -10.47 7.53
CA GLY A 34 -12.31 -10.22 6.08
C GLY A 34 -11.05 -9.44 5.66
N PHE A 35 -10.73 -8.33 6.33
CA PHE A 35 -9.53 -7.55 6.03
C PHE A 35 -8.25 -8.22 6.52
N GLY A 36 -8.29 -9.06 7.55
CA GLY A 36 -7.18 -9.93 7.92
C GLY A 36 -6.84 -10.93 6.81
N ALA A 37 -7.87 -11.57 6.23
CA ALA A 37 -7.73 -12.52 5.12
C ALA A 37 -7.31 -11.87 3.79
N ILE A 38 -7.51 -10.56 3.62
CA ILE A 38 -7.09 -9.79 2.43
C ILE A 38 -5.76 -9.06 2.66
N GLY A 39 -5.53 -8.58 3.88
CA GLY A 39 -4.39 -7.74 4.28
C GLY A 39 -3.14 -8.53 4.65
N TRP A 40 -3.22 -9.86 4.77
CA TRP A 40 -2.08 -10.69 5.17
C TRP A 40 -0.81 -10.53 4.30
N PRO A 41 -0.83 -10.25 2.98
CA PRO A 41 0.39 -9.99 2.23
C PRO A 41 1.06 -8.68 2.67
N TRP A 42 0.26 -7.67 3.05
CA TRP A 42 0.74 -6.42 3.64
C TRP A 42 1.23 -6.62 5.07
N LEU A 43 0.60 -7.51 5.85
CA LEU A 43 1.08 -7.89 7.18
C LEU A 43 2.42 -8.63 7.07
N LEU A 44 2.59 -9.54 6.13
CA LEU A 44 3.87 -10.21 5.85
C LEU A 44 4.93 -9.26 5.30
N ALA A 45 4.57 -8.39 4.36
CA ALA A 45 5.46 -7.35 3.85
C ALA A 45 5.86 -6.37 4.97
N SER A 46 4.96 -6.12 5.95
CA SER A 46 5.25 -5.29 7.11
C SER A 46 6.29 -5.88 8.06
N LEU A 47 6.56 -7.20 7.96
CA LEU A 47 7.67 -7.87 8.65
C LEU A 47 9.04 -7.50 8.05
N SER A 48 9.07 -7.05 6.79
CA SER A 48 10.29 -6.55 6.16
C SER A 48 10.44 -5.05 6.46
N GLY A 49 11.25 -4.72 7.46
CA GLY A 49 11.50 -3.33 7.89
C GLY A 49 12.39 -2.51 6.95
N GLY A 50 12.27 -2.71 5.63
CA GLY A 50 13.13 -2.08 4.61
C GLY A 50 14.55 -2.65 4.51
N ARG A 51 15.37 -2.12 3.58
CA ARG A 51 16.77 -2.55 3.44
C ARG A 51 17.59 -2.02 4.61
N LYS A 52 18.48 -2.84 5.16
CA LYS A 52 19.40 -2.44 6.26
C LYS A 52 20.25 -1.22 5.90
N ALA A 53 20.62 -1.06 4.62
CA ALA A 53 21.36 0.10 4.12
C ALA A 53 20.55 1.40 4.21
N ASP A 54 19.25 1.37 3.89
CA ASP A 54 18.38 2.55 3.94
C ASP A 54 18.14 2.98 5.39
N LYS A 55 17.95 2.02 6.30
CA LYS A 55 17.88 2.30 7.75
C LYS A 55 19.15 2.98 8.24
N ARG A 56 20.32 2.46 7.82
CA ARG A 56 21.62 3.01 8.21
C ARG A 56 21.81 4.43 7.70
N ALA A 57 21.52 4.68 6.42
CA ALA A 57 21.61 6.01 5.83
C ALA A 57 20.70 7.02 6.55
N LEU A 58 19.47 6.63 6.91
CA LEU A 58 18.57 7.48 7.69
C LEU A 58 19.13 7.81 9.09
N LEU A 59 19.71 6.83 9.78
CA LEU A 59 20.30 7.06 11.10
C LEU A 59 21.55 7.93 11.02
N ASP A 60 22.37 7.75 9.99
CA ASP A 60 23.54 8.59 9.71
C ASP A 60 23.11 10.04 9.42
N GLU A 61 22.06 10.25 8.62
CA GLU A 61 21.48 11.58 8.35
C GLU A 61 21.02 12.28 9.63
N LEU A 62 20.43 11.53 10.55
CA LEU A 62 19.96 12.06 11.84
C LEU A 62 21.04 12.13 12.93
N GLY A 63 22.26 11.65 12.64
CA GLY A 63 23.32 11.52 13.63
C GLY A 63 22.92 10.70 14.86
N LEU A 64 22.15 9.63 14.63
CA LEU A 64 21.71 8.68 15.66
C LEU A 64 22.60 7.42 15.65
N ALA A 65 22.75 6.78 16.80
CA ALA A 65 23.44 5.51 16.86
C ALA A 65 22.71 4.44 16.02
N HIS A 66 23.47 3.50 15.44
CA HIS A 66 22.90 2.50 14.51
C HIS A 66 21.95 1.50 15.20
N ASP A 67 22.04 1.41 16.52
CA ASP A 67 21.20 0.64 17.43
C ASP A 67 20.16 1.52 18.16
N ALA A 68 20.11 2.84 17.89
CA ALA A 68 19.16 3.76 18.53
C ALA A 68 17.72 3.32 18.30
N LEU A 69 17.41 2.78 17.11
CA LEU A 69 16.13 2.16 16.82
C LEU A 69 16.08 0.73 17.39
N PRO A 70 15.17 0.44 18.36
CA PRO A 70 15.09 -0.87 19.03
C PRO A 70 14.95 -1.99 18.00
N HIS A 71 15.59 -3.16 18.26
CA HIS A 71 15.57 -4.34 17.38
C HIS A 71 14.19 -4.50 16.73
N LEU A 72 14.15 -4.28 15.42
CA LEU A 72 12.93 -4.08 14.66
C LEU A 72 12.28 -5.44 14.42
N GLY A 73 11.54 -5.93 15.41
CA GLY A 73 10.55 -6.96 15.21
C GLY A 73 9.40 -6.47 14.33
N SER A 74 8.57 -7.43 13.92
CA SER A 74 7.48 -7.47 12.94
C SER A 74 6.42 -6.34 12.85
N TRP A 75 6.51 -5.26 13.64
CA TRP A 75 5.42 -4.29 13.81
C TRP A 75 5.89 -2.84 14.03
N LYS A 76 6.82 -2.33 13.21
CA LYS A 76 7.28 -0.92 13.29
C LYS A 76 7.22 -0.21 11.95
N ALA A 77 7.03 1.12 11.98
CA ALA A 77 7.03 2.03 10.83
C ALA A 77 8.07 1.67 9.77
N ASP A 78 7.67 1.68 8.49
CA ASP A 78 8.55 1.42 7.35
C ASP A 78 9.63 2.51 7.24
N VAL A 79 10.85 2.17 6.80
CA VAL A 79 11.93 3.16 6.62
C VAL A 79 11.53 4.24 5.62
N GLY A 80 10.69 3.92 4.62
CA GLY A 80 10.12 4.91 3.71
C GLY A 80 9.24 5.93 4.44
N PHE A 81 8.40 5.49 5.37
CA PHE A 81 7.57 6.39 6.18
C PHE A 81 8.42 7.33 7.04
N LEU A 82 9.44 6.78 7.71
CA LEU A 82 10.37 7.57 8.52
C LEU A 82 11.12 8.62 7.67
N ARG A 83 11.52 8.27 6.45
CA ARG A 83 12.13 9.22 5.50
C ARG A 83 11.17 10.34 5.09
N HIS A 84 9.89 10.04 4.88
CA HIS A 84 8.89 11.08 4.59
C HIS A 84 8.71 12.03 5.77
N ILE A 85 8.72 11.54 7.01
CA ILE A 85 8.69 12.38 8.21
C ILE A 85 9.88 13.35 8.20
N VAL A 86 11.11 12.85 8.03
CA VAL A 86 12.31 13.70 7.98
C VAL A 86 12.19 14.72 6.84
N ARG A 87 11.81 14.27 5.64
CA ARG A 87 11.68 15.14 4.46
C ARG A 87 10.70 16.29 4.69
N GLU A 88 9.52 16.01 5.24
CA GLU A 88 8.53 17.04 5.48
C GLU A 88 8.91 17.96 6.64
N ILE A 89 9.58 17.46 7.69
CA ILE A 89 10.14 18.31 8.76
C ILE A 89 11.22 19.25 8.21
N THR A 90 12.15 18.73 7.40
CA THR A 90 13.21 19.53 6.78
C THR A 90 12.65 20.61 5.86
N ARG A 91 11.59 20.29 5.10
CA ARG A 91 10.93 21.22 4.18
C ARG A 91 10.10 22.28 4.90
N LEU A 92 9.23 21.86 5.83
CA LEU A 92 8.25 22.73 6.48
C LEU A 92 8.85 23.52 7.65
N ARG A 93 9.86 22.96 8.33
CA ARG A 93 10.33 23.42 9.65
C ARG A 93 9.16 23.70 10.60
N PRO A 94 8.30 22.69 10.84
CA PRO A 94 7.03 22.89 11.51
C PRO A 94 7.23 23.35 12.96
N ALA A 95 6.37 24.26 13.42
CA ALA A 95 6.32 24.67 14.81
C ALA A 95 5.59 23.62 15.67
N HIS A 96 4.52 23.02 15.13
CA HIS A 96 3.69 22.02 15.80
C HIS A 96 3.52 20.77 14.95
N VAL A 97 4.06 19.66 15.44
CA VAL A 97 3.85 18.31 14.88
C VAL A 97 2.96 17.53 15.83
N VAL A 98 1.90 16.91 15.31
CA VAL A 98 1.05 15.98 16.07
C VAL A 98 1.26 14.58 15.54
N GLU A 99 1.50 13.63 16.43
CA GLU A 99 1.66 12.20 16.11
C GLU A 99 0.61 11.36 16.83
N LEU A 100 0.01 10.43 16.08
CA LEU A 100 -0.90 9.41 16.57
C LEU A 100 -0.23 8.05 16.41
N GLY A 101 -0.01 7.34 17.52
CA GLY A 101 0.79 6.11 17.57
C GLY A 101 2.26 6.43 17.83
N ALA A 102 2.71 6.27 19.07
CA ALA A 102 4.08 6.60 19.45
C ALA A 102 5.07 5.46 19.12
N GLY A 103 6.36 5.77 19.06
CA GLY A 103 7.41 4.76 18.91
C GLY A 103 8.60 5.26 18.08
N ALA A 104 8.97 4.48 17.07
CA ALA A 104 10.14 4.76 16.23
C ALA A 104 10.02 6.09 15.47
N SER A 105 8.81 6.40 14.98
CA SER A 105 8.48 7.67 14.35
C SER A 105 8.67 8.86 15.31
N SER A 106 8.41 8.68 16.61
CA SER A 106 8.62 9.73 17.62
C SER A 106 10.09 10.12 17.74
N LEU A 107 11.00 9.15 17.78
CA LEU A 107 12.44 9.41 17.83
C LEU A 107 12.91 10.16 16.59
N VAL A 108 12.52 9.66 15.41
CA VAL A 108 12.89 10.23 14.12
C VAL A 108 12.37 11.67 13.99
N ALA A 109 11.09 11.88 14.30
CA ALA A 109 10.47 13.20 14.24
C ALA A 109 11.13 14.17 15.23
N ALA A 110 11.31 13.78 16.48
CA ALA A 110 11.94 14.62 17.50
C ALA A 110 13.39 14.99 17.13
N ARG A 111 14.17 14.03 16.62
CA ARG A 111 15.54 14.30 16.18
C ARG A 111 15.58 15.20 14.95
N ALA A 112 14.71 14.96 13.97
CA ALA A 112 14.61 15.82 12.79
C ALA A 112 14.22 17.26 13.17
N LEU A 113 13.27 17.44 14.12
CA LEU A 113 12.90 18.76 14.63
C LEU A 113 14.08 19.45 15.31
N GLN A 114 14.83 18.73 16.14
CA GLN A 114 16.03 19.26 16.79
C GLN A 114 17.07 19.75 15.78
N LEU A 115 17.23 19.05 14.65
CA LEU A 115 18.16 19.42 13.58
C LEU A 115 17.65 20.57 12.67
N HIS A 116 16.33 20.70 12.50
CA HIS A 116 15.75 21.53 11.43
C HIS A 116 14.79 22.65 11.88
N GLY A 117 14.76 23.01 13.17
CA GLY A 117 14.03 24.23 13.58
C GLY A 117 13.52 24.29 15.02
N GLY A 118 13.71 23.24 15.82
CA GLY A 118 13.36 23.24 17.25
C GLY A 118 11.85 23.25 17.54
N GLY A 119 11.01 22.85 16.57
CA GLY A 119 9.56 22.72 16.75
C GLY A 119 9.16 21.66 17.79
N ARG A 120 7.87 21.65 18.15
CA ARG A 120 7.33 20.78 19.20
C ARG A 120 6.62 19.56 18.60
N LEU A 121 7.00 18.38 19.09
CA LEU A 121 6.29 17.13 18.82
C LEU A 121 5.32 16.83 19.95
N HIS A 122 4.03 16.74 19.62
CA HIS A 122 2.94 16.29 20.47
C HIS A 122 2.54 14.86 20.05
N SER A 123 2.94 13.86 20.83
CA SER A 123 2.74 12.44 20.49
C SER A 123 1.73 11.78 21.41
N PHE A 124 0.81 10.99 20.84
CA PHE A 124 -0.28 10.34 21.56
C PHE A 124 -0.29 8.84 21.30
N ASP A 125 -0.37 8.05 22.36
CA ASP A 125 -0.50 6.59 22.26
C ASP A 125 -1.55 6.03 23.23
N GLN A 126 -2.12 4.89 22.86
CA GLN A 126 -3.23 4.26 23.57
C GLN A 126 -2.82 3.50 24.83
N HIS A 127 -1.53 3.21 24.99
CA HIS A 127 -1.04 2.40 26.11
C HIS A 127 -0.15 3.23 27.04
N GLY A 128 -0.64 3.53 28.25
CA GLY A 128 0.10 4.33 29.24
C GLY A 128 1.50 3.78 29.56
N GLY A 129 1.64 2.48 29.80
CA GLY A 129 2.96 1.87 30.06
C GLY A 129 3.93 1.97 28.88
N PHE A 130 3.42 1.95 27.65
CA PHE A 130 4.25 2.14 26.45
C PHE A 130 4.65 3.60 26.26
N VAL A 131 3.76 4.55 26.57
CA VAL A 131 4.07 5.99 26.61
C VAL A 131 5.22 6.27 27.57
N ASP A 132 5.17 5.72 28.78
CA ASP A 132 6.23 5.96 29.79
C ASP A 132 7.57 5.37 29.34
N ALA A 133 7.57 4.17 28.78
CA ALA A 133 8.77 3.54 28.22
C ALA A 133 9.35 4.33 27.04
N THR A 134 8.50 4.82 26.14
CA THR A 134 8.92 5.63 24.98
C THR A 134 9.46 6.97 25.44
N ARG A 135 8.83 7.62 26.44
CA ARG A 135 9.32 8.87 27.03
C ARG A 135 10.72 8.72 27.60
N GLN A 136 10.97 7.65 28.37
CA GLN A 136 12.31 7.39 28.92
C GLN A 136 13.33 7.15 27.80
N TRP A 137 12.98 6.34 26.81
CA TRP A 137 13.87 6.06 25.67
C TRP A 137 14.22 7.32 24.86
N LEU A 138 13.26 8.23 24.66
CA LEU A 138 13.51 9.53 24.02
C LEU A 138 14.43 10.41 24.87
N ALA A 139 14.22 10.44 26.19
CA ALA A 139 15.07 11.19 27.13
C ALA A 139 16.51 10.65 27.15
N ASP A 140 16.70 9.33 27.09
CA ASP A 140 18.02 8.69 26.99
C ASP A 140 18.78 9.10 25.72
N ASN A 141 18.06 9.51 24.67
CA ASN A 141 18.62 10.06 23.43
C ASN A 141 18.74 11.60 23.45
N GLY A 142 18.52 12.24 24.61
CA GLY A 142 18.62 13.70 24.76
C GLY A 142 17.48 14.47 24.09
N LEU A 143 16.31 13.85 23.92
CA LEU A 143 15.15 14.44 23.25
C LEU A 143 14.00 14.67 24.24
N GLY A 144 13.57 15.93 24.35
CA GLY A 144 12.38 16.30 25.10
C GLY A 144 11.16 16.33 24.19
N VAL A 145 10.20 15.41 24.42
CA VAL A 145 8.97 15.29 23.62
C VAL A 145 7.74 15.35 24.53
N ASP A 146 6.71 16.05 24.07
CA ASP A 146 5.39 16.07 24.72
C ASP A 146 4.60 14.81 24.32
N ILE A 147 4.90 13.70 24.99
CA ILE A 147 4.26 12.40 24.77
C ILE A 147 3.24 12.09 25.87
N ARG A 148 2.01 11.76 25.46
CA ARG A 148 0.85 11.61 26.35
C ARG A 148 0.08 10.33 26.08
N HIS A 149 -0.51 9.80 27.15
CA HIS A 149 -1.46 8.68 27.06
C HIS A 149 -2.83 9.19 26.62
N ALA A 150 -3.36 8.59 25.56
CA ALA A 150 -4.67 8.88 24.99
C ALA A 150 -5.42 7.56 24.79
N PRO A 151 -6.25 7.10 25.75
CA PRO A 151 -6.94 5.82 25.61
C PRO A 151 -7.97 5.86 24.47
N LEU A 152 -8.22 4.71 23.83
CA LEU A 152 -9.21 4.58 22.77
C LEU A 152 -10.64 4.46 23.36
N THR A 153 -11.21 5.57 23.79
CA THR A 153 -12.56 5.60 24.40
C THR A 153 -13.57 6.45 23.63
N ARG A 154 -13.12 7.27 22.68
CA ARG A 154 -14.00 8.11 21.88
C ARG A 154 -14.61 7.32 20.73
N GLU A 155 -15.83 7.69 20.34
CA GLU A 155 -16.45 7.20 19.11
C GLU A 155 -16.38 8.28 18.04
N SER A 156 -16.22 7.86 16.78
CA SER A 156 -16.35 8.74 15.63
C SER A 156 -17.70 8.51 14.97
N ALA A 157 -18.42 9.59 14.65
CA ALA A 157 -19.70 9.49 13.94
C ALA A 157 -19.52 8.97 12.49
N ASP A 158 -18.36 9.24 11.89
CA ASP A 158 -18.09 8.97 10.47
C ASP A 158 -17.26 7.70 10.25
N TRP A 159 -16.56 7.24 11.29
CA TRP A 159 -15.56 6.19 11.20
C TRP A 159 -15.77 5.11 12.28
N PRO A 160 -15.72 3.82 11.91
CA PRO A 160 -15.82 2.71 12.86
C PRO A 160 -14.55 2.53 13.70
N GLY A 161 -14.70 1.85 14.84
CA GLY A 161 -13.65 1.63 15.83
C GLY A 161 -13.53 2.77 16.85
N ARG A 162 -12.98 2.44 18.03
CA ARG A 162 -12.73 3.45 19.07
C ARG A 162 -11.51 4.28 18.72
N TRP A 163 -11.64 5.58 18.95
CA TRP A 163 -10.64 6.61 18.66
C TRP A 163 -10.02 7.16 19.94
N TYR A 164 -8.86 7.80 19.78
CA TYR A 164 -8.11 8.44 20.85
C TYR A 164 -8.95 9.49 21.59
N ALA A 165 -8.95 9.42 22.93
CA ALA A 165 -9.31 10.53 23.79
C ALA A 165 -8.12 11.47 23.92
N ILE A 166 -8.04 12.45 23.01
CA ILE A 166 -6.95 13.40 22.94
C ILE A 166 -7.36 14.71 23.61
N ASP A 167 -6.57 15.14 24.58
CA ASP A 167 -6.72 16.43 25.24
C ASP A 167 -5.51 17.33 24.98
N ASN A 168 -5.70 18.65 25.14
CA ASN A 168 -4.65 19.66 25.06
C ASN A 168 -3.88 19.63 23.71
N LEU A 169 -4.60 19.51 22.60
CA LEU A 169 -4.07 19.67 21.25
C LEU A 169 -3.62 21.13 21.00
N PRO A 170 -2.59 21.35 20.17
CA PRO A 170 -2.27 22.69 19.71
C PRO A 170 -3.41 23.26 18.85
N ASP A 171 -3.50 24.59 18.79
CA ASP A 171 -4.50 25.28 17.98
C ASP A 171 -4.23 25.11 16.48
N GLN A 172 -2.97 24.96 16.10
CA GLN A 172 -2.52 24.72 14.73
C GLN A 172 -1.60 23.51 14.64
N ILE A 173 -1.71 22.76 13.55
CA ILE A 173 -0.93 21.57 13.25
C ILE A 173 -0.27 21.76 11.88
N ASP A 174 1.06 21.85 11.85
CA ASP A 174 1.81 22.00 10.60
C ASP A 174 2.10 20.65 9.95
N LEU A 175 2.28 19.61 10.77
CA LEU A 175 2.48 18.23 10.34
C LEU A 175 1.71 17.26 11.25
N LEU A 176 0.83 16.45 10.65
CA LEU A 176 0.09 15.38 11.31
C LEU A 176 0.64 14.03 10.85
N ILE A 177 1.14 13.22 11.79
CA ILE A 177 1.70 11.89 11.57
C ILE A 177 0.71 10.85 12.12
N ILE A 178 0.30 9.89 11.30
CA ILE A 178 -0.73 8.91 11.64
C ILE A 178 -0.15 7.50 11.44
N ASP A 179 0.29 6.88 12.53
CA ASP A 179 0.74 5.47 12.60
C ASP A 179 -0.11 4.64 13.59
N GLY A 180 -1.05 5.29 14.28
CA GLY A 180 -1.98 4.68 15.21
C GLY A 180 -3.43 5.13 14.95
N PRO A 181 -4.40 4.42 15.54
CA PRO A 181 -4.27 3.18 16.29
C PRO A 181 -4.09 1.98 15.34
N PRO A 182 -3.76 0.79 15.87
CA PRO A 182 -3.50 -0.38 15.02
C PRO A 182 -4.78 -0.85 14.31
N TRP A 183 -4.62 -1.43 13.12
CA TRP A 183 -5.72 -1.98 12.31
C TRP A 183 -6.57 -3.03 13.05
N SER A 184 -6.03 -3.66 14.09
CA SER A 184 -6.71 -4.63 14.95
C SER A 184 -7.87 -4.02 15.74
N VAL A 185 -7.89 -2.71 15.92
CA VAL A 185 -9.05 -1.98 16.47
C VAL A 185 -10.18 -2.01 15.44
N HIS A 186 -9.93 -1.47 14.25
CA HIS A 186 -10.80 -1.61 13.08
C HIS A 186 -10.00 -1.23 11.80
N PRO A 187 -10.20 -1.89 10.63
CA PRO A 187 -9.46 -1.58 9.39
C PRO A 187 -9.58 -0.13 8.88
N LEU A 188 -10.60 0.60 9.31
CA LEU A 188 -10.86 1.99 8.92
C LEU A 188 -10.65 2.99 10.06
N VAL A 189 -10.14 2.53 11.22
CA VAL A 189 -10.06 3.34 12.45
C VAL A 189 -9.25 4.62 12.26
N ARG A 190 -8.13 4.53 11.51
CA ARG A 190 -7.24 5.66 11.20
C ARG A 190 -7.95 6.79 10.45
N GLY A 191 -9.10 6.51 9.82
CA GLY A 191 -9.92 7.52 9.15
C GLY A 191 -10.42 8.62 10.07
N ALA A 192 -10.61 8.34 11.36
CA ALA A 192 -11.03 9.33 12.35
C ALA A 192 -10.00 10.45 12.61
N ALA A 193 -8.77 10.33 12.08
CA ALA A 193 -7.79 11.41 12.12
C ALA A 193 -8.25 12.66 11.35
N ASP A 194 -9.24 12.56 10.47
CA ASP A 194 -9.82 13.72 9.80
C ASP A 194 -10.52 14.71 10.75
N SER A 195 -10.84 14.28 11.97
CA SER A 195 -11.27 15.17 13.06
C SER A 195 -10.24 16.25 13.40
N LEU A 196 -8.97 16.05 13.05
CA LEU A 196 -7.87 16.99 13.28
C LEU A 196 -7.60 17.90 12.07
N PHE A 197 -8.14 17.61 10.88
CA PHE A 197 -7.77 18.32 9.65
C PHE A 197 -8.17 19.79 9.65
N ALA A 198 -9.23 20.15 10.40
CA ALA A 198 -9.62 21.55 10.57
C ALA A 198 -8.53 22.41 11.22
N ARG A 199 -7.63 21.81 12.02
CA ARG A 199 -6.53 22.47 12.72
C ARG A 199 -5.25 22.58 11.88
N LEU A 200 -5.22 22.03 10.66
CA LEU A 200 -4.02 22.10 9.82
C LEU A 200 -3.67 23.57 9.51
N SER A 201 -2.40 23.93 9.58
CA SER A 201 -1.93 25.25 9.13
C SER A 201 -2.17 25.43 7.62
N PRO A 202 -2.08 26.67 7.09
CA PRO A 202 -1.75 26.86 5.69
C PRO A 202 -0.49 26.05 5.34
N ASP A 203 -0.52 25.33 4.22
CA ASP A 203 0.51 24.36 3.81
C ASP A 203 0.74 23.15 4.73
N GLY A 204 -0.16 22.94 5.70
CA GLY A 204 -0.09 21.81 6.63
C GLY A 204 -0.11 20.46 5.91
N VAL A 205 0.63 19.49 6.47
CA VAL A 205 0.80 18.17 5.86
C VAL A 205 0.24 17.07 6.74
N VAL A 206 -0.38 16.08 6.12
CA VAL A 206 -0.83 14.84 6.74
C VAL A 206 -0.02 13.68 6.17
N LEU A 207 0.56 12.86 7.03
CA LEU A 207 1.23 11.61 6.70
C LEU A 207 0.48 10.45 7.34
N LEU A 208 0.04 9.49 6.54
CA LEU A 208 -0.58 8.25 7.02
C LEU A 208 0.31 7.07 6.64
N ASP A 209 0.73 6.29 7.64
CA ASP A 209 1.47 5.05 7.44
C ASP A 209 0.56 3.93 6.96
N ASP A 210 1.17 2.89 6.38
CA ASP A 210 0.51 1.72 5.81
C ASP A 210 -0.55 2.03 4.75
N ALA A 211 -0.41 3.16 4.06
CA ALA A 211 -1.47 3.71 3.22
C ALA A 211 -1.89 2.84 2.03
N ALA A 212 -1.08 1.85 1.68
CA ALA A 212 -1.39 0.94 0.60
C ALA A 212 -2.15 -0.33 1.06
N ARG A 213 -2.35 -0.51 2.38
CA ARG A 213 -3.29 -1.49 2.92
C ARG A 213 -4.74 -1.19 2.47
N PRO A 214 -5.58 -2.22 2.29
CA PRO A 214 -6.95 -2.03 1.80
C PRO A 214 -7.81 -1.05 2.62
N GLY A 215 -7.69 -1.10 3.95
CA GLY A 215 -8.47 -0.23 4.84
C GLY A 215 -8.08 1.23 4.65
N GLU A 216 -6.78 1.50 4.67
CA GLU A 216 -6.19 2.81 4.50
C GLU A 216 -6.43 3.40 3.10
N ARG A 217 -6.52 2.58 2.04
CA ARG A 217 -6.94 3.04 0.71
C ARG A 217 -8.40 3.52 0.69
N LEU A 218 -9.29 2.84 1.40
CA LEU A 218 -10.68 3.28 1.56
C LEU A 218 -10.75 4.57 2.39
N VAL A 219 -9.93 4.67 3.44
CA VAL A 219 -9.76 5.90 4.22
C VAL A 219 -9.34 7.06 3.33
N ALA A 220 -8.27 6.88 2.54
CA ALA A 220 -7.74 7.89 1.62
C ALA A 220 -8.78 8.33 0.58
N ARG A 221 -9.60 7.41 0.06
CA ARG A 221 -10.68 7.73 -0.89
C ARG A 221 -11.74 8.62 -0.25
N ARG A 222 -12.20 8.29 0.96
CA ARG A 222 -13.21 9.10 1.69
C ARG A 222 -12.64 10.45 2.12
N TRP A 223 -11.38 10.52 2.55
CA TRP A 223 -10.72 11.79 2.87
C TRP A 223 -10.65 12.72 1.66
N ARG A 224 -10.28 12.23 0.48
CA ARG A 224 -10.26 13.04 -0.76
C ARG A 224 -11.64 13.65 -1.09
N GLN A 225 -12.71 12.93 -0.79
CA GLN A 225 -14.08 13.41 -1.02
C GLN A 225 -14.49 14.46 0.02
N ARG A 226 -14.18 14.23 1.29
CA ARG A 226 -14.58 15.11 2.41
C ARG A 226 -13.71 16.38 2.53
N TRP A 227 -12.45 16.30 2.12
CA TRP A 227 -11.46 17.36 2.25
C TRP A 227 -10.81 17.73 0.91
N PRO A 228 -11.58 18.31 -0.05
CA PRO A 228 -11.10 18.58 -1.41
C PRO A 228 -9.95 19.60 -1.50
N HIS A 229 -9.76 20.41 -0.47
CA HIS A 229 -8.67 21.38 -0.35
C HIS A 229 -7.35 20.75 0.14
N ILE A 230 -7.33 19.45 0.43
CA ILE A 230 -6.12 18.69 0.75
C ILE A 230 -5.80 17.77 -0.43
N ASP A 231 -4.62 17.95 -1.04
CA ASP A 231 -4.15 17.09 -2.12
C ASP A 231 -3.50 15.83 -1.53
N PHE A 232 -4.21 14.70 -1.59
CA PHE A 232 -3.74 13.40 -1.08
C PHE A 232 -3.11 12.54 -2.17
N ARG A 233 -1.81 12.28 -2.06
CA ARG A 233 -1.03 11.43 -2.96
C ARG A 233 -0.47 10.21 -2.24
N LEU A 234 -0.59 9.04 -2.85
CA LEU A 234 0.02 7.81 -2.33
C LEU A 234 1.46 7.71 -2.85
N MET A 235 2.42 7.73 -1.93
CA MET A 235 3.83 7.50 -2.20
C MET A 235 4.13 6.01 -2.05
N LYS A 236 4.70 5.40 -3.10
CA LYS A 236 5.00 3.94 -3.18
C LYS A 236 6.49 3.63 -3.00
N ASP A 237 7.28 4.57 -2.48
CA ASP A 237 8.73 4.48 -2.29
C ASP A 237 9.15 3.68 -1.03
N GLY A 238 8.32 2.73 -0.60
CA GLY A 238 8.53 1.84 0.54
C GLY A 238 7.55 0.66 0.50
N THR A 239 7.77 -0.32 1.39
CA THR A 239 7.03 -1.60 1.35
C THR A 239 5.56 -1.45 1.77
N LYS A 240 5.25 -0.45 2.58
CA LYS A 240 3.92 -0.23 3.21
C LYS A 240 3.11 0.92 2.58
N GLY A 241 3.78 1.77 1.81
CA GLY A 241 3.22 2.98 1.19
C GLY A 241 2.86 4.06 2.21
N THR A 242 3.00 5.32 1.82
CA THR A 242 2.66 6.47 2.67
C THR A 242 1.71 7.40 1.94
N LEU A 243 0.57 7.73 2.56
CA LEU A 243 -0.32 8.76 2.00
C LEU A 243 0.17 10.12 2.50
N VAL A 244 0.40 11.02 1.56
CA VAL A 244 0.79 12.40 1.84
C VAL A 244 -0.33 13.33 1.41
N GLY A 245 -1.00 13.94 2.38
CA GLY A 245 -1.98 15.01 2.18
C GLY A 245 -1.33 16.38 2.35
N ARG A 246 -1.44 17.27 1.37
CA ARG A 246 -0.99 18.67 1.50
C ARG A 246 -2.18 19.61 1.44
N ARG A 247 -2.41 20.36 2.52
CA ARG A 247 -3.43 21.41 2.55
C ARG A 247 -2.99 22.54 1.62
N ARG A 248 -3.84 22.89 0.65
CA ARG A 248 -3.60 24.01 -0.26
C ARG A 248 -4.05 25.32 0.39
N ASP A 249 -3.34 26.41 0.12
CA ASP A 249 -3.81 27.75 0.44
C ASP A 249 -5.04 28.09 -0.42
N VAL A 250 -6.13 28.47 0.25
CA VAL A 250 -7.45 28.72 -0.36
C VAL A 250 -7.55 30.13 -0.94
N THR A 251 -6.54 30.98 -0.74
CA THR A 251 -6.49 32.37 -1.24
C THR A 251 -6.04 32.50 -2.69
N LEU A 252 -5.46 31.44 -3.28
CA LEU A 252 -5.13 31.38 -4.69
C LEU A 252 -6.31 30.80 -5.48
N PRO A 253 -6.79 31.47 -6.54
CA PRO A 253 -7.88 30.93 -7.35
C PRO A 253 -7.48 29.58 -7.93
N VAL A 254 -8.42 28.64 -7.89
CA VAL A 254 -8.29 27.32 -8.50
C VAL A 254 -8.02 27.53 -10.00
N ALA A 255 -6.76 27.43 -10.42
CA ALA A 255 -6.50 26.90 -11.75
C ALA A 255 -7.14 25.51 -11.75
N ASN A 256 -8.16 25.35 -12.59
CA ASN A 256 -8.95 24.12 -12.67
C ASN A 256 -8.08 23.04 -13.32
N ASP A 257 -7.05 22.58 -12.62
CA ASP A 257 -6.09 21.57 -13.06
C ASP A 257 -6.73 20.18 -13.15
N ASN A 258 -7.99 20.04 -12.70
CA ASN A 258 -8.75 18.80 -12.79
C ASN A 258 -9.41 18.58 -14.17
N ASP A 259 -9.65 19.63 -14.97
CA ASP A 259 -10.17 19.48 -16.33
C ASP A 259 -9.05 19.49 -17.38
N ALA A 260 -7.97 20.25 -17.16
CA ALA A 260 -6.81 20.28 -18.05
C ALA A 260 -6.00 18.97 -18.04
N ALA A 261 -5.95 18.25 -16.91
CA ALA A 261 -5.26 16.96 -16.81
C ALA A 261 -5.93 15.83 -17.61
N ARG A 262 -7.21 15.99 -17.97
CA ARG A 262 -7.97 14.97 -18.71
C ARG A 262 -7.99 15.20 -20.23
N THR A 263 -7.91 16.44 -20.69
CA THR A 263 -7.98 16.76 -22.13
C THR A 263 -6.62 16.95 -22.81
N TRP A 264 -5.58 17.39 -22.09
CA TRP A 264 -4.28 17.72 -22.73
C TRP A 264 -3.32 16.54 -22.94
N ARG A 265 -3.62 15.34 -22.40
CA ARG A 265 -2.83 14.12 -22.70
C ARG A 265 -3.13 13.51 -24.08
N HIS A 266 -4.16 13.98 -24.80
CA HIS A 266 -4.54 13.44 -26.11
C HIS A 266 -3.99 14.24 -27.32
N LEU A 267 -3.69 15.54 -27.20
CA LEU A 267 -3.16 16.33 -28.33
C LEU A 267 -1.63 16.47 -28.37
N GLY A 268 -0.93 16.27 -27.25
CA GLY A 268 0.55 16.27 -27.22
C GLY A 268 1.21 15.04 -27.87
N ARG A 269 0.43 13.99 -28.18
CA ARG A 269 0.94 12.76 -28.83
C ARG A 269 0.79 12.75 -30.36
N ALA A 270 0.00 13.64 -30.95
CA ALA A 270 -0.17 13.70 -32.41
C ALA A 270 1.00 14.42 -33.12
N ALA A 271 1.62 15.43 -32.50
CA ALA A 271 2.70 16.20 -33.13
C ALA A 271 4.09 15.50 -33.06
N GLY A 272 4.32 14.64 -32.06
CA GLY A 272 5.55 13.84 -31.95
C GLY A 272 5.58 12.58 -32.82
N ILE A 273 4.41 12.04 -33.16
CA ILE A 273 4.29 10.82 -33.98
C ILE A 273 4.34 11.16 -35.48
N ALA A 274 3.83 12.33 -35.91
CA ALA A 274 4.01 12.79 -37.29
C ALA A 274 5.50 13.09 -37.63
N ALA A 275 6.29 13.54 -36.66
CA ALA A 275 7.72 13.79 -36.84
C ALA A 275 8.58 12.50 -36.81
N LEU A 276 8.08 11.41 -36.21
CA LEU A 276 8.78 10.11 -36.19
C LEU A 276 8.37 9.18 -37.36
N ILE A 277 7.26 9.47 -38.04
CA ILE A 277 6.86 8.76 -39.27
C ILE A 277 7.66 9.27 -40.49
N ALA A 278 8.16 10.51 -40.48
CA ALA A 278 8.91 11.07 -41.61
C ALA A 278 10.38 10.61 -41.69
N THR A 279 10.98 10.11 -40.61
CA THR A 279 12.43 9.84 -40.55
C THR A 279 12.81 8.42 -40.10
N GLY A 280 11.83 7.58 -39.74
CA GLY A 280 12.06 6.27 -39.12
C GLY A 280 12.03 5.05 -40.05
N TRP A 281 11.91 5.22 -41.37
CA TRP A 281 12.10 4.13 -42.34
C TRP A 281 13.56 4.10 -42.77
N ILE A 282 14.43 3.47 -41.98
CA ILE A 282 15.66 2.74 -42.36
C ILE A 282 16.26 2.21 -41.05
N ALA A 283 16.05 0.91 -40.79
CA ALA A 283 16.93 0.00 -40.04
C ALA A 283 16.13 -1.25 -39.63
N ARG A 284 15.63 -1.99 -40.61
CA ARG A 284 15.18 -3.37 -40.41
C ARG A 284 16.38 -4.27 -40.66
N GLY A 285 17.05 -4.68 -39.59
CA GLY A 285 18.14 -5.65 -39.65
C GLY A 285 19.31 -5.24 -38.77
N ALA A 286 19.60 -6.07 -37.77
CA ALA A 286 20.73 -5.97 -36.85
C ALA A 286 20.65 -4.82 -35.84
N LEU A 287 19.90 -5.03 -34.75
CA LEU A 287 20.23 -4.70 -33.35
C LEU A 287 19.04 -5.09 -32.46
N GLY A 288 19.33 -5.45 -31.21
CA GLY A 288 18.50 -6.29 -30.35
C GLY A 288 17.19 -5.68 -29.87
N GLU A 289 16.39 -6.57 -29.27
CA GLU A 289 15.14 -6.39 -28.51
C GLU A 289 14.64 -4.95 -28.35
N PHE A 290 13.47 -4.68 -28.92
CA PHE A 290 12.73 -3.45 -28.66
C PHE A 290 12.46 -3.32 -27.15
N PRO A 291 12.61 -2.11 -26.56
CA PRO A 291 12.15 -1.88 -25.20
C PRO A 291 10.63 -2.11 -25.15
N GLN A 292 10.22 -3.12 -24.40
CA GLN A 292 8.80 -3.32 -24.12
C GLN A 292 8.26 -2.09 -23.37
N PRO A 293 7.03 -1.64 -23.65
CA PRO A 293 6.44 -0.49 -22.98
C PRO A 293 6.44 -0.71 -21.46
N ALA A 294 6.68 0.36 -20.69
CA ALA A 294 6.83 0.29 -19.24
C ALA A 294 5.61 -0.38 -18.55
N GLN A 295 4.42 -0.23 -19.10
CA GLN A 295 3.19 -0.89 -18.64
C GLN A 295 3.22 -2.42 -18.81
N ALA A 296 3.71 -2.92 -19.95
CA ALA A 296 3.87 -4.36 -20.15
C ALA A 296 4.93 -4.92 -19.19
N SER A 297 5.99 -4.16 -18.90
CA SER A 297 6.98 -4.61 -17.92
C SER A 297 6.40 -4.73 -16.50
N SER A 298 5.60 -3.77 -16.03
CA SER A 298 4.98 -3.86 -14.70
C SER A 298 3.95 -4.99 -14.61
N PHE A 299 3.13 -5.18 -15.64
CA PHE A 299 2.16 -6.28 -15.71
C PHE A 299 2.85 -7.66 -15.66
N LEU A 300 3.95 -7.81 -16.40
CA LEU A 300 4.71 -9.06 -16.42
C LEU A 300 5.42 -9.33 -15.07
N ASP A 301 5.93 -8.29 -14.41
CA ASP A 301 6.52 -8.41 -13.07
C ASP A 301 5.47 -8.81 -12.03
N GLU A 302 4.24 -8.29 -12.14
CA GLU A 302 3.09 -8.64 -11.31
C GLU A 302 2.62 -10.09 -11.56
N ALA A 303 2.56 -10.53 -12.82
CA ALA A 303 2.26 -11.91 -13.18
C ALA A 303 3.30 -12.89 -12.61
N ALA A 304 4.60 -12.56 -12.69
CA ALA A 304 5.68 -13.35 -12.09
C ALA A 304 5.62 -13.36 -10.55
N ALA A 305 5.26 -12.23 -9.93
CA ALA A 305 5.05 -12.15 -8.48
C ALA A 305 3.86 -13.03 -8.02
N SER A 306 2.78 -13.03 -8.79
CA SER A 306 1.59 -13.85 -8.56
C SER A 306 1.90 -15.35 -8.57
N ARG A 307 2.63 -15.83 -9.57
CA ARG A 307 3.08 -17.23 -9.63
C ARG A 307 3.87 -17.66 -8.41
N ARG A 308 4.83 -16.85 -7.96
CA ARG A 308 5.63 -17.16 -6.77
C ARG A 308 4.77 -17.23 -5.51
N ALA A 309 3.80 -16.33 -5.37
CA ALA A 309 2.84 -16.36 -4.26
C ALA A 309 1.93 -17.60 -4.31
N ALA A 310 1.52 -18.03 -5.50
CA ALA A 310 0.74 -19.25 -5.68
C ALA A 310 1.55 -20.51 -5.30
N LEU A 311 2.80 -20.62 -5.74
CA LEU A 311 3.68 -21.75 -5.42
C LEU A 311 3.99 -21.87 -3.91
N LEU A 312 4.24 -20.74 -3.24
CA LEU A 312 4.45 -20.73 -1.79
C LEU A 312 3.23 -21.25 -1.04
N ARG A 313 2.02 -20.90 -1.49
CA ARG A 313 0.77 -21.31 -0.86
C ARG A 313 0.42 -22.76 -1.14
N GLN A 314 0.74 -23.28 -2.32
CA GLN A 314 0.57 -24.71 -2.62
C GLN A 314 1.33 -25.60 -1.63
N ALA A 315 2.42 -25.10 -1.04
CA ALA A 315 3.16 -25.78 0.03
C ALA A 315 2.56 -25.63 1.44
N MET A 316 1.49 -24.86 1.62
CA MET A 316 0.88 -24.53 2.91
C MET A 316 -0.46 -25.25 3.13
N ALA A 317 -0.45 -26.32 3.94
CA ALA A 317 -1.64 -27.13 4.24
C ALA A 317 -2.75 -26.43 5.07
N SER A 318 -2.50 -25.23 5.61
CA SER A 318 -3.42 -24.51 6.50
C SER A 318 -4.33 -23.50 5.82
N GLN A 319 -4.20 -23.30 4.50
CA GLN A 319 -5.00 -22.34 3.74
C GLN A 319 -6.24 -23.02 3.14
N VAL A 320 -7.38 -22.33 3.21
CA VAL A 320 -8.63 -22.81 2.60
C VAL A 320 -8.60 -22.47 1.11
N GLU A 321 -8.45 -23.49 0.28
CA GLU A 321 -8.58 -23.37 -1.18
C GLU A 321 -10.06 -23.19 -1.55
N SER A 322 -10.39 -22.15 -2.30
CA SER A 322 -11.72 -22.02 -2.90
C SER A 322 -11.69 -22.58 -4.32
N ALA A 323 -12.18 -23.81 -4.49
CA ALA A 323 -12.25 -24.46 -5.80
C ALA A 323 -13.43 -23.98 -6.65
N THR A 324 -14.36 -23.19 -6.08
CA THR A 324 -15.56 -22.72 -6.78
C THR A 324 -15.32 -21.37 -7.45
N LEU A 325 -15.17 -21.37 -8.78
CA LEU A 325 -15.07 -20.19 -9.62
C LEU A 325 -16.48 -19.71 -10.04
N ASN A 326 -16.84 -18.47 -9.70
CA ASN A 326 -18.04 -17.80 -10.20
C ASN A 326 -17.63 -16.59 -11.07
N PRO A 327 -17.48 -16.75 -12.40
CA PRO A 327 -16.99 -15.67 -13.27
C PRO A 327 -17.86 -14.41 -13.23
N GLN A 328 -19.18 -14.56 -13.10
CA GLN A 328 -20.10 -13.42 -13.06
C GLN A 328 -20.01 -12.62 -11.76
N GLU A 329 -19.62 -13.26 -10.65
CA GLU A 329 -19.39 -12.57 -9.38
C GLU A 329 -18.05 -11.82 -9.40
N ILE A 330 -17.02 -12.44 -9.98
CA ILE A 330 -15.72 -11.82 -10.20
C ILE A 330 -15.88 -10.57 -11.06
N GLU A 331 -16.50 -10.69 -12.22
CA GLU A 331 -16.73 -9.56 -13.13
C GLU A 331 -17.50 -8.42 -12.44
N ARG A 332 -18.59 -8.72 -11.74
CA ARG A 332 -19.38 -7.71 -11.01
C ARG A 332 -18.61 -7.01 -9.89
N SER A 333 -17.68 -7.72 -9.24
CA SER A 333 -16.99 -7.22 -8.05
C SER A 333 -15.65 -6.54 -8.39
N THR A 334 -14.96 -7.00 -9.42
CA THR A 334 -13.60 -6.55 -9.77
C THR A 334 -13.55 -5.81 -11.10
N GLY A 335 -14.54 -6.02 -11.98
CA GLY A 335 -14.51 -5.57 -13.36
C GLY A 335 -13.55 -6.38 -14.23
N ILE A 336 -13.01 -7.51 -13.74
CA ILE A 336 -12.15 -8.42 -14.50
C ILE A 336 -13.02 -9.47 -15.20
N ILE A 337 -12.90 -9.54 -16.52
CA ILE A 337 -13.55 -10.57 -17.32
C ILE A 337 -12.57 -11.73 -17.46
N LEU A 338 -12.96 -12.92 -17.03
CA LEU A 338 -12.15 -14.13 -17.19
C LEU A 338 -12.52 -14.84 -18.50
N PRO A 339 -11.54 -15.32 -19.27
CA PRO A 339 -11.82 -16.09 -20.48
C PRO A 339 -12.40 -17.46 -20.13
N ALA A 340 -13.09 -18.06 -21.10
CA ALA A 340 -13.53 -19.44 -20.96
C ALA A 340 -12.30 -20.38 -20.92
N LEU A 341 -12.21 -21.20 -19.88
CA LEU A 341 -11.15 -22.19 -19.78
C LEU A 341 -11.44 -23.39 -20.69
N PRO A 342 -10.40 -24.01 -21.31
CA PRO A 342 -10.59 -25.19 -22.14
C PRO A 342 -11.17 -26.38 -21.36
N VAL A 343 -11.91 -27.23 -22.06
CA VAL A 343 -12.53 -28.43 -21.46
C VAL A 343 -11.46 -29.34 -20.83
N GLY A 344 -11.72 -29.80 -19.62
CA GLY A 344 -10.85 -30.70 -18.86
C GLY A 344 -9.78 -30.01 -18.02
N TRP A 345 -9.68 -28.69 -18.06
CA TRP A 345 -8.81 -27.94 -17.14
C TRP A 345 -9.47 -27.81 -15.77
N ARG A 346 -8.70 -28.07 -14.72
CA ARG A 346 -9.15 -27.96 -13.34
C ARG A 346 -8.64 -26.66 -12.73
N VAL A 347 -9.53 -25.89 -12.13
CA VAL A 347 -9.16 -24.75 -11.30
C VAL A 347 -8.82 -25.28 -9.92
N ALA A 348 -7.56 -25.20 -9.54
CA ALA A 348 -7.10 -25.59 -8.21
C ALA A 348 -7.33 -24.47 -7.19
N ASP A 349 -7.16 -23.21 -7.62
CA ASP A 349 -7.27 -22.06 -6.74
C ASP A 349 -7.57 -20.78 -7.54
N VAL A 350 -8.31 -19.85 -6.94
CA VAL A 350 -8.66 -18.54 -7.51
C VAL A 350 -8.49 -17.48 -6.45
N GLN A 351 -7.74 -16.43 -6.78
CA GLN A 351 -7.38 -15.39 -5.84
C GLN A 351 -7.49 -14.01 -6.47
N LEU A 352 -7.86 -13.05 -5.63
CA LEU A 352 -7.67 -11.64 -5.93
C LEU A 352 -6.19 -11.30 -5.68
N PHE A 353 -5.49 -10.90 -6.74
CA PHE A 353 -4.10 -10.47 -6.66
C PHE A 353 -4.02 -8.94 -6.78
N PRO A 354 -3.45 -8.23 -5.81
CA PRO A 354 -3.40 -6.77 -5.86
C PRO A 354 -2.35 -6.29 -6.86
N THR A 355 -2.74 -5.43 -7.82
CA THR A 355 -1.81 -4.70 -8.71
C THR A 355 -1.79 -3.20 -8.40
N ALA A 356 -0.91 -2.46 -9.09
CA ALA A 356 -0.70 -1.04 -8.86
C ALA A 356 -1.95 -0.17 -9.07
N ASP A 357 -2.84 -0.57 -10.00
CA ASP A 357 -3.93 0.26 -10.54
C ASP A 357 -5.32 -0.41 -10.47
N SER A 358 -5.41 -1.75 -10.55
CA SER A 358 -6.65 -2.52 -10.34
C SER A 358 -6.44 -3.76 -9.47
N PRO A 359 -7.51 -4.39 -8.94
CA PRO A 359 -7.38 -5.75 -8.46
C PRO A 359 -7.32 -6.70 -9.66
N ALA A 360 -6.27 -7.49 -9.75
CA ALA A 360 -6.14 -8.58 -10.73
C ALA A 360 -6.66 -9.90 -10.16
N ILE A 361 -6.84 -10.89 -11.02
CA ILE A 361 -7.19 -12.25 -10.66
C ILE A 361 -6.00 -13.15 -10.97
N ALA A 362 -5.59 -13.93 -9.97
CA ALA A 362 -4.60 -14.99 -10.09
C ALA A 362 -5.29 -16.34 -9.93
N MET A 363 -5.02 -17.27 -10.83
CA MET A 363 -5.61 -18.60 -10.83
C MET A 363 -4.53 -19.66 -10.94
N SER A 364 -4.64 -20.69 -10.12
CA SER A 364 -3.87 -21.92 -10.28
C SER A 364 -4.71 -22.90 -11.08
N LEU A 365 -4.16 -23.32 -12.21
CA LEU A 365 -4.81 -24.22 -13.16
C LEU A 365 -4.01 -25.50 -13.28
N GLU A 366 -4.71 -26.60 -13.51
CA GLU A 366 -4.12 -27.88 -13.85
C GLU A 366 -4.65 -28.35 -15.21
N SER A 367 -3.74 -28.61 -16.14
CA SER A 367 -4.10 -29.15 -17.44
C SER A 367 -4.47 -30.64 -17.34
N PRO A 368 -5.19 -31.22 -18.32
CA PRO A 368 -5.46 -32.66 -18.37
C PRO A 368 -4.19 -33.54 -18.40
N ARG A 369 -3.02 -32.95 -18.69
CA ARG A 369 -1.72 -33.63 -18.68
C ARG A 369 -0.99 -33.52 -17.35
N GLY A 370 -1.62 -32.95 -16.32
CA GLY A 370 -1.02 -32.70 -14.99
C GLY A 370 -0.07 -31.50 -14.97
N GLU A 371 -0.15 -30.59 -15.95
CA GLU A 371 0.70 -29.39 -15.97
C GLU A 371 0.12 -28.34 -15.01
N HIS A 372 0.93 -27.89 -14.05
CA HIS A 372 0.56 -26.80 -13.14
C HIS A 372 0.87 -25.44 -13.76
N LEU A 373 -0.18 -24.65 -13.94
CA LEU A 373 -0.17 -23.37 -14.62
C LEU A 373 -0.65 -22.28 -13.66
N SER A 374 -0.09 -21.09 -13.79
CA SER A 374 -0.57 -19.88 -13.14
C SER A 374 -1.08 -18.94 -14.21
N PHE A 375 -2.35 -18.58 -14.10
CA PHE A 375 -3.03 -17.64 -14.97
C PHE A 375 -3.28 -16.34 -14.23
N PHE A 376 -3.11 -15.22 -14.92
CA PHE A 376 -3.19 -13.89 -14.36
C PHE A 376 -4.03 -12.99 -15.29
N ALA A 377 -4.94 -12.22 -14.71
CA ALA A 377 -5.84 -11.34 -15.45
C ALA A 377 -5.95 -9.97 -14.77
N ASP A 378 -5.69 -8.89 -15.50
CA ASP A 378 -5.85 -7.50 -15.06
C ASP A 378 -6.57 -6.66 -16.13
N ARG A 379 -6.87 -5.39 -15.86
CA ARG A 379 -7.40 -4.46 -16.86
C ARG A 379 -6.27 -3.87 -17.72
N ALA A 380 -6.50 -3.79 -19.02
CA ALA A 380 -5.61 -3.11 -19.96
C ALA A 380 -5.93 -1.60 -20.00
N GLU A 381 -4.91 -0.74 -19.93
CA GLU A 381 -5.09 0.72 -20.06
C GLU A 381 -5.25 1.18 -21.52
N THR A 382 -4.84 0.35 -22.48
CA THR A 382 -4.95 0.58 -23.92
C THR A 382 -5.14 -0.75 -24.62
N PRO A 383 -6.13 -0.92 -25.52
CA PRO A 383 -6.34 -2.20 -26.21
C PRO A 383 -5.16 -2.52 -27.15
N ALA A 384 -4.45 -3.62 -26.90
CA ALA A 384 -3.43 -4.19 -27.77
C ALA A 384 -3.92 -5.45 -28.53
N ASP A 385 -2.97 -6.12 -29.18
CA ASP A 385 -3.18 -7.26 -30.08
C ASP A 385 -3.61 -8.53 -29.31
N ALA A 386 -4.60 -9.26 -29.83
CA ALA A 386 -5.19 -10.45 -29.18
C ALA A 386 -4.29 -11.69 -29.20
N LYS A 387 -3.12 -11.60 -29.83
CA LYS A 387 -2.20 -12.73 -30.02
C LYS A 387 -1.21 -12.85 -28.86
N PRO A 388 -1.10 -14.02 -28.22
CA PRO A 388 -0.10 -14.27 -27.20
C PRO A 388 1.32 -14.00 -27.68
N MET A 389 2.06 -13.25 -26.87
CA MET A 389 3.49 -12.98 -26.99
C MET A 389 4.24 -13.61 -25.83
N LEU A 390 5.49 -14.04 -26.05
CA LEU A 390 6.33 -14.57 -24.99
C LEU A 390 7.25 -13.48 -24.42
N ALA A 391 7.41 -13.52 -23.10
CA ALA A 391 8.43 -12.78 -22.37
C ALA A 391 9.06 -13.67 -21.30
N GLU A 392 10.29 -13.36 -20.93
CA GLU A 392 10.98 -13.99 -19.81
C GLU A 392 11.19 -12.96 -18.70
N ARG A 393 10.76 -13.28 -17.48
CA ARG A 393 10.88 -12.41 -16.30
C ARG A 393 11.16 -13.24 -15.06
N ALA A 394 12.15 -12.82 -14.28
CA ALA A 394 12.55 -13.46 -13.02
C ALA A 394 12.78 -14.99 -13.12
N GLY A 395 13.16 -15.49 -14.30
CA GLY A 395 13.37 -16.92 -14.58
C GLY A 395 12.11 -17.70 -14.98
N ASP A 396 10.94 -17.04 -15.03
CA ASP A 396 9.70 -17.63 -15.53
C ASP A 396 9.44 -17.22 -16.99
N VAL A 397 8.94 -18.18 -17.75
CA VAL A 397 8.44 -17.95 -19.10
C VAL A 397 6.96 -17.60 -19.03
N ILE A 398 6.60 -16.45 -19.59
CA ILE A 398 5.26 -15.88 -19.50
C ILE A 398 4.74 -15.62 -20.91
N ALA A 399 3.60 -16.23 -21.25
CA ALA A 399 2.83 -15.84 -22.42
C ALA A 399 1.79 -14.80 -22.00
N TYR A 400 1.71 -13.67 -22.69
CA TYR A 400 0.79 -12.58 -22.37
C TYR A 400 0.07 -12.06 -23.61
N TRP A 401 -1.17 -11.61 -23.46
CA TRP A 401 -1.99 -11.02 -24.53
C TRP A 401 -3.02 -10.08 -23.93
N GLU A 402 -3.64 -9.25 -24.77
CA GLU A 402 -4.74 -8.38 -24.37
C GLU A 402 -5.98 -8.71 -25.19
N ALA A 403 -7.16 -8.72 -24.56
CA ALA A 403 -8.41 -8.84 -25.30
C ALA A 403 -9.47 -7.90 -24.72
N GLY A 404 -9.91 -6.94 -25.54
CA GLY A 404 -10.78 -5.86 -25.10
C GLY A 404 -10.07 -5.01 -24.05
N ASP A 405 -10.74 -4.81 -22.90
CA ASP A 405 -10.23 -4.02 -21.77
C ASP A 405 -9.44 -4.89 -20.75
N MET A 406 -9.03 -6.10 -21.13
CA MET A 406 -8.34 -7.06 -20.26
C MET A 406 -6.95 -7.40 -20.77
N ALA A 407 -6.01 -7.54 -19.85
CA ALA A 407 -4.68 -8.09 -20.06
C ALA A 407 -4.56 -9.44 -19.34
N TYR A 408 -4.00 -10.43 -20.03
CA TYR A 408 -3.86 -11.79 -19.52
C TYR A 408 -2.42 -12.26 -19.60
N ALA A 409 -2.03 -13.10 -18.65
CA ALA A 409 -0.76 -13.81 -18.67
C ALA A 409 -0.94 -15.26 -18.21
N LEU A 410 -0.22 -16.16 -18.86
CA LEU A 410 -0.14 -17.58 -18.54
C LEU A 410 1.33 -17.98 -18.38
N THR A 411 1.64 -18.69 -17.30
CA THR A 411 2.98 -19.18 -17.00
C THR A 411 2.90 -20.55 -16.32
N GLY A 412 3.93 -21.37 -16.41
CA GLY A 412 3.84 -22.79 -16.05
C GLY A 412 5.18 -23.49 -16.01
N GLN A 413 5.23 -24.67 -15.38
CA GLN A 413 6.38 -25.56 -15.47
C GLN A 413 6.34 -26.33 -16.81
N ALA A 414 6.49 -25.61 -17.92
CA ALA A 414 6.52 -26.19 -19.25
C ALA A 414 7.48 -25.41 -20.16
N THR A 415 7.82 -25.98 -21.32
CA THR A 415 8.69 -25.30 -22.30
C THR A 415 8.03 -24.04 -22.84
N PRO A 416 8.79 -23.01 -23.28
CA PRO A 416 8.21 -21.78 -23.86
C PRO A 416 7.20 -22.04 -24.97
N ARG A 417 7.51 -23.01 -25.85
CA ARG A 417 6.61 -23.44 -26.92
C ARG A 417 5.30 -24.00 -26.37
N ARG A 418 5.36 -24.80 -25.32
CA ARG A 418 4.18 -25.39 -24.68
C ARG A 418 3.33 -24.34 -23.97
N ILE A 419 3.95 -23.37 -23.28
CA ILE A 419 3.24 -22.23 -22.66
C ILE A 419 2.53 -21.39 -23.71
N MET A 420 3.16 -21.14 -24.86
CA MET A 420 2.54 -20.44 -25.99
C MET A 420 1.34 -21.20 -26.57
N GLU A 421 1.47 -22.52 -26.78
CA GLU A 421 0.37 -23.38 -27.24
C GLU A 421 -0.82 -23.34 -26.28
N LEU A 422 -0.57 -23.41 -24.97
CA LEU A 422 -1.61 -23.35 -23.94
C LEU A 422 -2.26 -21.96 -23.88
N ALA A 423 -1.48 -20.88 -23.98
CA ALA A 423 -2.01 -19.52 -24.03
C ALA A 423 -2.93 -19.31 -25.24
N ALA A 424 -2.55 -19.85 -26.42
CA ALA A 424 -3.35 -19.76 -27.63
C ALA A 424 -4.70 -20.48 -27.53
N THR A 425 -4.86 -21.46 -26.63
CA THR A 425 -6.16 -22.11 -26.38
C THR A 425 -7.11 -21.29 -25.50
N ILE A 426 -6.57 -20.35 -24.72
CA ILE A 426 -7.34 -19.47 -23.82
C ILE A 426 -7.61 -18.13 -24.51
N ALA A 427 -6.65 -17.64 -25.30
CA ALA A 427 -6.80 -16.41 -26.07
C ALA A 427 -7.96 -16.54 -27.07
N PRO A 428 -8.78 -15.49 -27.23
CA PRO A 428 -9.86 -15.50 -28.21
C PRO A 428 -9.31 -15.67 -29.62
N ALA A 429 -9.99 -16.47 -30.44
CA ALA A 429 -9.71 -16.54 -31.86
C ALA A 429 -9.95 -15.16 -32.49
N SER A 430 -8.97 -14.65 -33.24
CA SER A 430 -9.04 -13.37 -33.94
C SER A 430 -10.14 -13.32 -34.99
#